data_AF-H6MWG0-F1
#
_entry.id   AF-H6MWG0-F1
#
_cell.length_a   1.000
_cell.length_b   1.000
_cell.length_c   1.000
_cell.angle_alpha   90.00
_cell.angle_beta   90.00
_cell.angle_gamma   90.00
#
_symmetry.space_group_name_H-M   'P 1'
#
loop_
_entity.id
_entity.type
_entity.pdbx_description
1 polymer ?
#
loop_
_entity_poly.entity_id
_entity_poly.type
_entity_poly.pdbx_seq_one_letter_code
_entity_poly.pdbx_strand_id
1 'polypeptide(L)'
;MIAVQAESGSDRIPTRSGEPGADLAQQVADAVTAVDGVTGLHGGVFGEIATYLPGGRVSGVQLDDDRGGVHVIVDISHDLRTVAANAVAVATEVAGVPVDVTVEDISFPGQRAEQAPEQQNSGTRRGTPAGDDTPGATDGKHNG
;
A
#
# COMPACT_ATOMS: atom_id res chain seq x y z
N MET A 1 33.24 36.15 -36.77
CA MET A 1 32.70 34.99 -37.52
C MET A 1 32.11 34.02 -36.51
N ILE A 2 30.90 33.54 -36.78
CA ILE A 2 30.17 32.54 -36.00
C ILE A 2 30.64 31.16 -36.43
N ALA A 3 30.76 30.21 -35.50
CA ALA A 3 30.31 28.85 -35.72
C ALA A 3 29.94 28.22 -34.38
N VAL A 4 28.63 28.18 -34.15
CA VAL A 4 27.95 27.25 -33.25
C VAL A 4 28.11 25.83 -33.80
N GLN A 5 28.26 24.85 -32.92
CA GLN A 5 27.78 23.50 -33.17
C GLN A 5 27.30 22.90 -31.85
N ALA A 6 26.00 22.67 -31.82
CA ALA A 6 25.28 21.92 -30.82
C ALA A 6 25.38 20.44 -31.18
N GLU A 7 25.65 19.59 -30.19
CA GLU A 7 25.40 18.16 -30.28
C GLU A 7 24.57 17.80 -29.05
N SER A 8 23.30 17.49 -29.33
CA SER A 8 22.27 17.08 -28.41
C SER A 8 22.66 15.77 -27.71
N GLY A 9 22.65 15.80 -26.38
CA GLY A 9 22.82 14.64 -25.51
C GLY A 9 21.75 14.64 -24.44
N SER A 10 20.51 14.40 -24.86
CA SER A 10 19.42 13.74 -24.12
C SER A 10 19.25 14.10 -22.64
N ASP A 11 18.30 15.00 -22.40
CA ASP A 11 17.17 14.78 -21.48
C ASP A 11 17.44 13.81 -20.31
N ARG A 12 18.02 14.35 -19.24
CA ARG A 12 17.84 13.80 -17.90
C ARG A 12 17.26 14.91 -17.05
N ILE A 13 15.93 14.95 -16.94
CA ILE A 13 15.27 15.79 -15.95
C ILE A 13 15.64 15.23 -14.56
N PRO A 14 16.31 15.99 -13.69
CA PRO A 14 16.38 15.62 -12.28
C PRO A 14 15.02 15.92 -11.66
N THR A 15 14.11 14.95 -11.58
CA THR A 15 12.91 15.08 -10.73
C THR A 15 13.26 14.65 -9.31
N ARG A 16 13.93 15.52 -8.55
CA ARG A 16 13.88 15.50 -7.09
C ARG A 16 13.93 16.94 -6.57
N SER A 17 12.86 17.70 -6.83
CA SER A 17 12.59 18.91 -6.05
C SER A 17 11.86 18.49 -4.78
N GLY A 18 12.56 17.80 -3.88
CA GLY A 18 12.09 17.60 -2.51
C GLY A 18 12.40 18.88 -1.76
N GLU A 19 11.38 19.59 -1.27
CA GLU A 19 11.59 20.58 -0.22
C GLU A 19 12.39 19.90 0.91
N PRO A 20 13.36 20.56 1.58
CA PRO A 20 14.24 19.91 2.57
C PRO A 20 13.52 19.05 3.61
N GLY A 21 12.31 19.45 4.01
CA GLY A 21 11.47 18.66 4.93
C GLY A 21 10.89 17.37 4.32
N ALA A 22 10.67 17.30 3.00
CA ALA A 22 10.19 16.11 2.32
C ALA A 22 11.27 15.02 2.27
N ASP A 23 12.53 15.42 2.04
CA ASP A 23 13.67 14.49 2.10
C ASP A 23 13.90 13.97 3.52
N LEU A 24 13.66 14.79 4.56
CA LEU A 24 13.76 14.35 5.96
C LEU A 24 12.60 13.43 6.37
N ALA A 25 11.37 13.77 5.99
CA ALA A 25 10.20 12.94 6.26
C ALA A 25 10.33 11.54 5.62
N GLN A 26 10.95 11.45 4.44
CA GLN A 26 11.25 10.15 3.83
C GLN A 26 12.30 9.37 4.61
N GLN A 27 13.36 10.02 5.11
CA GLN A 27 14.37 9.36 5.95
C GLN A 27 13.76 8.81 7.25
N VAL A 28 12.85 9.57 7.88
CA VAL A 28 12.11 9.10 9.06
C VAL A 28 11.23 7.90 8.69
N ALA A 29 10.53 7.95 7.56
CA ALA A 29 9.71 6.83 7.09
C ALA A 29 10.52 5.55 6.88
N ASP A 30 11.66 5.67 6.21
CA ASP A 30 12.56 4.54 5.92
C ASP A 30 13.12 3.94 7.22
N ALA A 31 13.50 4.80 8.18
CA ALA A 31 14.05 4.36 9.46
C ALA A 31 13.00 3.67 10.34
N VAL A 32 11.77 4.19 10.40
CA VAL A 32 10.68 3.59 11.18
C VAL A 32 10.23 2.25 10.59
N THR A 33 10.14 2.14 9.27
CA THR A 33 9.76 0.88 8.62
C THR A 33 10.83 -0.21 8.73
N ALA A 34 12.06 0.14 9.08
CA ALA A 34 13.13 -0.81 9.40
C ALA A 34 13.08 -1.36 10.84
N VAL A 35 12.19 -0.86 11.70
CA VAL A 35 12.01 -1.38 13.07
C VAL A 35 11.28 -2.73 13.03
N ASP A 36 11.89 -3.76 13.60
CA ASP A 36 11.26 -5.09 13.73
C ASP A 36 9.88 -4.99 14.39
N GLY A 37 8.86 -5.55 13.74
CA GLY A 37 7.46 -5.49 14.16
C GLY A 37 6.66 -4.35 13.54
N VAL A 38 7.28 -3.37 12.88
CA VAL A 38 6.56 -2.41 12.03
C VAL A 38 6.34 -3.03 10.65
N THR A 39 5.08 -3.08 10.21
CA THR A 39 4.69 -3.70 8.93
C THR A 39 4.33 -2.69 7.85
N GLY A 40 4.23 -1.41 8.22
CA GLY A 40 4.00 -0.31 7.30
C GLY A 40 3.65 0.99 8.03
N LEU A 41 3.50 2.05 7.25
CA LEU A 41 3.00 3.35 7.72
C LEU A 41 1.56 3.53 7.27
N HIS A 42 0.74 4.11 8.14
CA HIS A 42 -0.63 4.46 7.80
C HIS A 42 -0.70 5.92 7.37
N GLY A 43 -1.23 6.20 6.17
CA GLY A 43 -1.30 7.56 5.61
C GLY A 43 -2.14 8.57 6.40
N GLY A 44 -2.88 8.11 7.42
CA GLY A 44 -3.96 8.81 8.08
C GLY A 44 -5.20 8.90 7.19
N VAL A 45 -6.37 9.22 7.77
CA VAL A 45 -7.56 9.60 6.99
C VAL A 45 -7.23 10.91 6.28
N PHE A 46 -7.18 10.90 4.95
CA PHE A 46 -6.73 12.05 4.15
C PHE A 46 -7.55 13.33 4.44
N GLY A 47 -6.91 14.34 5.03
CA GLY A 47 -7.12 15.75 4.64
C GLY A 47 -8.19 16.57 5.35
N GLU A 48 -8.60 16.27 6.58
CA GLU A 48 -9.73 17.02 7.15
C GLU A 48 -9.40 18.47 7.53
N ILE A 49 -8.21 18.80 8.06
CA ILE A 49 -7.62 20.17 8.05
C ILE A 49 -6.09 20.04 8.15
N ALA A 50 -5.38 20.11 7.03
CA ALA A 50 -3.93 20.36 7.06
C ALA A 50 -3.72 21.87 6.99
N THR A 51 -3.45 22.51 8.12
CA THR A 51 -2.70 23.77 8.09
C THR A 51 -1.39 23.46 7.36
N TYR A 52 -1.15 24.13 6.23
CA TYR A 52 0.12 24.03 5.53
C TYR A 52 1.23 24.52 6.47
N LEU A 53 1.96 23.58 7.07
CA LEU A 53 3.21 23.85 7.75
C LEU A 53 4.34 23.46 6.79
N PRO A 54 5.41 24.27 6.69
CA PRO A 54 6.61 23.87 5.98
C PRO A 54 7.21 22.65 6.71
N GLY A 55 7.28 21.53 6.00
CA GLY A 55 7.57 20.23 6.62
C GLY A 55 7.00 19.16 5.72
N GLY A 56 7.81 18.72 4.76
CA GLY A 56 7.35 17.87 3.68
C GLY A 56 6.59 16.65 4.18
N ARG A 57 5.50 16.31 3.49
CA ARG A 57 4.58 15.27 3.92
C ARG A 57 4.88 13.97 3.19
N VAL A 58 5.18 12.92 3.94
CA VAL A 58 5.16 11.53 3.46
C VAL A 58 3.93 10.87 4.07
N SER A 59 3.27 9.94 3.37
CA SER A 59 2.11 9.24 3.93
C SER A 59 2.46 8.59 5.27
N GLY A 60 1.80 9.06 6.34
CA GLY A 60 2.02 8.58 7.70
C GLY A 60 3.16 9.25 8.46
N VAL A 61 3.85 10.24 7.88
CA VAL A 61 4.87 11.06 8.56
C VAL A 61 4.55 12.54 8.38
N GLN A 62 4.51 13.26 9.50
CA GLN A 62 4.39 14.71 9.54
C GLN A 62 5.52 15.27 10.40
N LEU A 63 6.29 16.22 9.87
CA LEU A 63 7.35 16.90 10.59
C LEU A 63 7.13 18.41 10.50
N ASP A 64 7.46 19.11 11.58
CA ASP A 64 7.65 20.55 11.64
C ASP A 64 8.99 20.86 12.34
N ASP A 65 9.31 22.14 12.53
CA ASP A 65 10.59 22.56 13.11
C ASP A 65 10.76 22.18 14.60
N ASP A 66 9.67 21.89 15.32
CA ASP A 66 9.68 21.65 16.77
C ASP A 66 9.27 20.22 17.16
N ARG A 67 8.43 19.55 16.36
CA ARG A 67 7.91 18.20 16.62
C ARG A 67 7.61 17.42 15.33
N GLY A 68 7.33 16.12 15.51
CA GLY A 68 6.82 15.27 14.45
C GLY A 68 5.83 14.23 14.94
N GLY A 69 5.13 13.61 13.99
CA GLY A 69 4.19 12.51 14.21
C GLY A 69 4.36 11.41 13.17
N VAL A 70 4.32 10.16 13.61
CA VAL A 70 4.36 8.97 12.73
C VAL A 70 3.23 8.00 13.07
N HIS A 71 2.53 7.54 12.04
CA HIS A 71 1.42 6.59 12.16
C HIS A 71 1.83 5.23 11.60
N VAL A 72 1.83 4.19 12.43
CA VAL A 72 2.39 2.86 12.12
C VAL A 72 1.34 1.76 12.16
N ILE A 73 1.61 0.68 11.42
CA ILE A 73 0.91 -0.60 11.51
C ILE A 73 1.87 -1.61 12.13
N VAL A 74 1.46 -2.27 13.22
CA VAL A 74 2.35 -3.17 14.00
C VAL A 74 1.89 -4.63 13.89
N ASP A 75 2.82 -5.56 13.74
CA ASP A 75 2.55 -7.00 13.82
C ASP A 75 2.22 -7.40 15.28
N ILE A 76 1.04 -7.99 15.49
CA ILE A 76 0.56 -8.44 16.80
C ILE A 76 1.49 -9.46 17.49
N SER A 77 2.34 -10.14 16.71
CA SER A 77 3.28 -11.16 17.21
C SER A 77 4.43 -10.54 18.01
N HIS A 78 4.61 -9.22 17.93
CA HIS A 78 5.61 -8.46 18.68
C HIS A 78 4.98 -7.75 19.88
N ASP A 79 5.79 -7.38 20.87
CA ASP A 79 5.33 -6.53 21.97
C ASP A 79 5.11 -5.09 21.46
N LEU A 80 3.85 -4.70 21.33
CA LEU A 80 3.44 -3.40 20.77
C LEU A 80 4.13 -2.21 21.45
N ARG A 81 4.33 -2.27 22.78
CA ARG A 81 4.98 -1.17 23.51
C ARG A 81 6.44 -1.04 23.16
N THR A 82 7.14 -2.17 23.07
CA THR A 82 8.55 -2.22 22.69
C THR A 82 8.73 -1.76 21.24
N VAL A 83 7.88 -2.21 20.32
CA VAL A 83 7.92 -1.76 18.92
C VAL A 83 7.69 -0.24 18.83
N ALA A 84 6.65 0.27 19.52
CA ALA A 84 6.36 1.71 19.52
C ALA A 84 7.51 2.53 20.16
N ALA A 85 8.10 2.06 21.27
CA ALA A 85 9.23 2.75 21.90
C ALA A 85 10.47 2.80 21.00
N ASN A 86 10.76 1.70 20.29
CA ASN A 86 11.86 1.65 19.33
C ASN A 86 11.60 2.58 18.14
N ALA A 87 10.37 2.61 17.62
CA ALA A 87 9.97 3.52 16.56
C ALA A 87 10.09 4.99 17.00
N VAL A 88 9.68 5.34 18.23
CA VAL A 88 9.86 6.70 18.80
C VAL A 88 11.34 7.07 18.86
N ALA A 89 12.18 6.17 19.37
CA ALA A 89 13.61 6.42 19.52
C ALA A 89 14.28 6.71 18.17
N VAL A 90 14.05 5.83 17.18
CA VAL A 90 14.63 5.96 15.85
C VAL A 90 14.08 7.18 15.11
N ALA A 91 12.76 7.42 15.16
CA ALA A 91 12.16 8.58 14.49
C ALA A 91 12.67 9.90 15.07
N THR A 92 12.76 10.00 16.40
CA THR A 92 13.30 11.19 17.09
C THR A 92 14.77 11.42 16.76
N GLU A 93 15.57 10.35 16.71
CA GLU A 93 16.99 10.43 16.34
C GLU A 93 17.19 10.97 14.93
N VAL A 94 16.42 10.44 13.96
CA VAL A 94 16.52 10.85 12.55
C VAL A 94 15.95 12.24 12.32
N ALA A 95 14.81 12.58 12.94
CA ALA A 95 14.16 13.86 12.77
C ALA A 95 14.90 15.02 13.46
N GLY A 96 15.65 14.73 14.53
CA GLY A 96 16.30 15.75 15.37
C GLY A 96 15.34 16.55 16.26
N VAL A 97 14.04 16.26 16.18
CA VAL A 97 12.97 16.82 17.01
C VAL A 97 12.18 15.67 17.66
N PRO A 98 11.49 15.91 18.79
CA PRO A 98 10.63 14.89 19.40
C PRO A 98 9.55 14.40 18.42
N VAL A 99 9.44 13.08 18.26
CA VAL A 99 8.42 12.45 17.41
C VAL A 99 7.47 11.57 18.23
N ASP A 100 6.17 11.84 18.13
CA ASP A 100 5.12 10.99 18.67
C ASP A 100 4.78 9.86 17.67
N VAL A 101 4.62 8.63 18.17
CA VAL A 101 4.24 7.48 17.34
C VAL A 101 2.86 6.97 17.76
N THR A 102 1.95 6.89 16.79
CA THR A 102 0.61 6.32 16.96
C THR A 102 0.50 5.00 16.22
N VAL A 103 0.06 3.96 16.92
CA VAL A 103 -0.29 2.68 16.29
C VAL A 103 -1.73 2.78 15.80
N GLU A 104 -1.91 2.90 14.49
CA GLU A 104 -3.24 3.06 13.86
C GLU A 104 -3.91 1.72 13.60
N ASP A 105 -3.12 0.69 13.31
CA ASP A 105 -3.63 -0.64 12.98
C ASP A 105 -2.67 -1.75 13.41
N ILE A 106 -3.20 -2.96 13.51
CA ILE A 106 -2.48 -4.17 13.90
C ILE A 106 -2.63 -5.23 12.83
N SER A 107 -1.50 -5.71 12.30
CA SER A 107 -1.48 -6.82 11.37
C SER A 107 -1.39 -8.16 12.09
N PHE A 108 -2.07 -9.16 11.54
CA PHE A 108 -2.05 -10.54 12.06
C PHE A 108 -1.35 -11.43 11.03
N PRO A 109 -0.35 -12.24 11.42
CA PRO A 109 0.23 -13.21 10.50
C PRO A 109 -0.85 -14.18 10.02
N GLY A 110 -0.92 -14.38 8.70
CA GLY A 110 -1.89 -15.29 8.08
C GLY A 110 -3.13 -14.62 7.45
N GLN A 111 -3.34 -13.31 7.60
CA GLN A 111 -4.35 -12.58 6.83
C GLN A 111 -3.83 -12.19 5.44
N ARG A 112 -3.54 -13.19 4.60
CA ARG A 112 -3.25 -13.04 3.17
C ARG A 112 -3.88 -14.20 2.41
N ALA A 113 -5.21 -14.26 2.35
CA ALA A 113 -5.94 -15.11 1.39
C ALA A 113 -7.45 -14.83 1.23
N GLU A 114 -8.13 -14.06 2.10
CA GLU A 114 -9.61 -13.94 2.00
C GLU A 114 -10.13 -12.65 1.33
N GLN A 115 -9.25 -11.82 0.77
CA GLN A 115 -9.66 -10.61 0.02
C GLN A 115 -9.20 -10.68 -1.44
N ALA A 116 -9.70 -11.68 -2.17
CA ALA A 116 -9.75 -11.67 -3.63
C ALA A 116 -11.23 -11.53 -4.06
N PRO A 117 -11.54 -10.76 -5.12
CA PRO A 117 -12.90 -10.32 -5.39
C PRO A 117 -13.80 -11.50 -5.80
N GLU A 118 -14.96 -11.64 -5.17
CA GLU A 118 -16.11 -12.33 -5.76
C GLU A 118 -16.46 -11.60 -7.06
N GLN A 119 -15.86 -12.04 -8.17
CA GLN A 119 -16.29 -11.66 -9.49
C GLN A 119 -17.67 -12.27 -9.72
N GLN A 120 -18.70 -11.50 -9.42
CA GLN A 120 -20.02 -11.61 -10.03
C GLN A 120 -19.84 -11.50 -11.55
N ASN A 121 -19.64 -12.63 -12.21
CA ASN A 121 -19.95 -12.76 -13.63
C ASN A 121 -21.03 -13.82 -13.81
N SER A 122 -22.26 -13.35 -13.63
CA SER A 122 -23.45 -13.90 -14.25
C SER A 122 -23.24 -14.07 -15.76
N GLY A 123 -23.41 -15.29 -16.26
CA GLY A 123 -23.74 -15.53 -17.67
C GLY A 123 -22.72 -16.30 -18.49
N THR A 124 -22.52 -17.59 -18.18
CA THR A 124 -22.19 -18.55 -19.26
C THR A 124 -23.44 -19.35 -19.57
N ARG A 125 -24.05 -19.01 -20.73
CA ARG A 125 -25.15 -19.73 -21.35
C ARG A 125 -24.74 -21.20 -21.47
N ARG A 126 -25.37 -22.08 -20.67
CA ARG A 126 -25.30 -23.52 -20.88
C ARG A 126 -26.04 -23.81 -22.17
N GLY A 127 -25.28 -24.10 -23.22
CA GLY A 127 -25.79 -24.40 -24.55
C GLY A 127 -26.82 -25.52 -24.52
N THR A 128 -27.87 -25.32 -25.29
CA THR A 128 -28.84 -26.32 -25.71
C THR A 128 -28.12 -27.44 -26.48
N PRO A 129 -28.27 -28.73 -26.15
CA PRO A 129 -28.04 -29.79 -27.11
C PRO A 129 -29.35 -30.07 -27.85
N ALA A 130 -29.35 -29.86 -29.17
CA ALA A 130 -30.41 -30.26 -30.08
C ALA A 130 -29.84 -31.28 -31.08
N GLY A 131 -30.51 -32.45 -31.18
CA GLY A 131 -30.34 -33.49 -32.22
C GLY A 131 -29.07 -34.34 -32.05
N ASP A 132 -29.04 -35.64 -32.35
CA ASP A 132 -29.91 -36.45 -33.20
C ASP A 132 -29.62 -37.96 -32.96
N ASP A 133 -30.52 -38.79 -33.48
CA ASP A 133 -30.36 -40.19 -33.91
C ASP A 133 -30.65 -41.35 -32.93
N THR A 134 -31.89 -41.85 -33.07
CA THR A 134 -32.37 -43.19 -32.67
C THR A 134 -31.75 -44.24 -33.59
N PRO A 135 -31.50 -45.49 -33.13
CA PRO A 135 -32.43 -46.56 -33.53
C PRO A 135 -32.61 -47.73 -32.52
N GLY A 136 -33.84 -48.24 -32.44
CA GLY A 136 -34.09 -49.68 -32.65
C GLY A 136 -34.48 -50.57 -31.46
N ALA A 137 -35.66 -51.19 -31.62
CA ALA A 137 -36.07 -52.55 -31.20
C ALA A 137 -36.33 -52.82 -29.69
N THR A 138 -37.33 -53.60 -29.23
CA THR A 138 -38.44 -54.41 -29.78
C THR A 138 -39.32 -54.86 -28.58
N ASP A 139 -40.39 -55.62 -28.89
CA ASP A 139 -41.27 -56.46 -28.03
C ASP A 139 -42.57 -55.79 -27.56
N GLY A 140 -43.76 -56.17 -28.06
CA GLY A 140 -44.37 -57.51 -28.02
C GLY A 140 -45.10 -57.64 -26.67
N LYS A 141 -46.41 -57.86 -26.49
CA LYS A 141 -47.43 -58.66 -27.20
C LYS A 141 -48.84 -58.21 -26.77
N HIS A 142 -49.78 -58.56 -27.64
CA HIS A 142 -51.22 -58.77 -27.49
C HIS A 142 -51.77 -59.23 -26.12
N ASN A 143 -52.98 -58.75 -25.80
CA ASN A 143 -54.19 -59.55 -25.50
C ASN A 143 -55.38 -58.55 -25.55
N GLY A 144 -56.54 -58.80 -26.17
CA GLY A 144 -57.33 -60.03 -26.26
C GLY A 144 -58.71 -59.67 -25.74
#